data_AF-A0A8J4FNY8-F1
#
_entry.id   AF-A0A8J4FNY8-F1
#
_cell.length_a   1.000
_cell.length_b   1.000
_cell.length_c   1.000
_cell.angle_alpha   90.00
_cell.angle_beta   90.00
_cell.angle_gamma   90.00
#
_symmetry.space_group_name_H-M   'P 1'
#
loop_
_entity.id
_entity.type
_entity.pdbx_description
1 polymer ?
#
loop_
_entity_poly.entity_id
_entity_poly.type
_entity_poly.pdbx_seq_one_letter_code
_entity_poly.pdbx_strand_id
1 'polypeptide(L)'
;MVPDRLSRRSGAASIGTADYRISLRRFNAFVVHEKMHSINCAMLPETMVPQLSMALGRRSLSPCAPKQQAVKSTVALKAYNTPVLSTSSRLQTVLDGLDELNIKDPRRVGVDGQEVPYELAYARWLTDWVIQLCADGGLHPSEELRIAARGQHVERWQVPRSTYPEGRTAYLQWREDLKKRHAATTTSLMAAAGYGADSCKRVEQLILKRALRETEGQILEDALCLVFLERQFEEFLSKLAGAAGRDAAEGEAKMIDILQKSWKKMGELGRAAALKLPLEPRLAELVGRALAPPPTVSSEAAAAPAEPTK
;
A
#
# COMPACT_ATOMS: atom_id res chain seq x y z
N MET A 1 -53.77 22.94 49.98
CA MET A 1 -53.49 24.03 49.02
C MET A 1 -51.99 24.09 48.81
N VAL A 2 -51.56 23.77 47.59
CA VAL A 2 -50.23 24.06 46.97
C VAL A 2 -50.23 25.55 46.57
N PRO A 3 -49.13 26.32 46.35
CA PRO A 3 -47.72 26.00 45.99
C PRO A 3 -46.69 26.69 46.94
N ASP A 4 -45.36 26.67 46.82
CA ASP A 4 -44.48 26.64 45.64
C ASP A 4 -43.01 26.26 45.97
N ARG A 5 -42.32 25.86 44.90
CA ARG A 5 -40.86 25.66 44.65
C ARG A 5 -39.99 26.85 45.10
N LEU A 6 -38.68 26.83 45.41
CA LEU A 6 -37.48 26.03 45.11
C LEU A 6 -36.38 26.47 46.13
N SER A 7 -35.56 25.57 46.72
CA SER A 7 -34.11 25.79 46.84
C SER A 7 -33.33 24.66 47.52
N ARG A 8 -32.11 24.45 47.01
CA ARG A 8 -30.87 23.98 47.68
C ARG A 8 -30.70 22.48 48.01
N ARG A 9 -29.89 21.86 47.15
CA ARG A 9 -28.65 21.09 47.43
C ARG A 9 -28.54 20.37 48.78
N SER A 10 -28.49 19.04 48.72
CA SER A 10 -27.40 18.19 49.25
C SER A 10 -27.80 16.72 49.11
N GLY A 11 -26.91 15.85 48.65
CA GLY A 11 -27.10 14.40 48.79
C GLY A 11 -26.48 13.60 47.67
N ALA A 12 -25.37 12.95 48.00
CA ALA A 12 -24.61 11.95 47.24
C ALA A 12 -25.42 11.10 46.25
N ALA A 13 -24.89 10.95 45.03
CA ALA A 13 -25.25 9.86 44.14
C ALA A 13 -23.97 9.19 43.62
N SER A 14 -23.99 7.87 43.70
CA SER A 14 -22.94 6.90 43.42
C SER A 14 -22.15 7.17 42.14
N ILE A 15 -20.83 7.01 42.22
CA ILE A 15 -19.96 6.80 41.07
C ILE A 15 -20.28 5.42 40.51
N GLY A 16 -21.30 5.38 39.64
CA GLY A 16 -21.57 4.24 38.77
C GLY A 16 -20.55 4.24 37.64
N THR A 17 -19.79 3.17 37.55
CA THR A 17 -18.96 2.81 36.39
C THR A 17 -19.85 2.63 35.17
N ALA A 18 -20.07 3.71 34.42
CA ALA A 18 -20.83 3.71 33.18
C ALA A 18 -19.89 3.80 31.97
N ASP A 19 -19.84 2.69 31.23
CA ASP A 19 -19.69 2.59 29.78
C ASP A 19 -18.58 3.40 29.08
N TYR A 20 -17.35 2.92 29.22
CA TYR A 20 -16.35 3.00 28.14
C TYR A 20 -16.63 1.91 27.08
N ARG A 21 -17.75 2.02 26.36
CA ARG A 21 -18.06 1.23 25.16
C ARG A 21 -18.53 2.13 24.02
N ILE A 22 -17.71 3.12 23.68
CA ILE A 22 -17.84 3.85 22.42
C ILE A 22 -16.91 3.20 21.38
N SER A 23 -17.51 2.30 20.60
CA SER A 23 -17.22 2.01 19.18
C SER A 23 -15.79 1.64 18.76
N LEU A 24 -15.33 0.44 19.15
CA LEU A 24 -14.18 -0.27 18.56
C LEU A 24 -14.52 -1.01 17.24
N ARG A 25 -15.41 -0.46 16.39
CA ARG A 25 -15.88 -1.13 15.15
C ARG A 25 -15.61 -0.39 13.83
N ARG A 26 -14.64 0.53 13.78
CA ARG A 26 -14.22 1.19 12.52
C ARG A 26 -12.72 1.41 12.40
N PHE A 27 -11.88 0.41 12.64
CA PHE A 27 -10.42 0.62 12.52
C PHE A 27 -9.65 -0.65 12.12
N ASN A 28 -10.15 -1.35 11.10
CA ASN A 28 -9.39 -2.43 10.45
C ASN A 28 -9.42 -2.29 8.93
N ALA A 29 -9.03 -1.10 8.48
CA ALA A 29 -8.52 -0.93 7.15
C ALA A 29 -7.03 -0.65 7.23
N PHE A 30 -6.27 -1.24 6.29
CA PHE A 30 -5.01 -0.68 5.80
C PHE A 30 -3.75 -1.15 6.52
N VAL A 31 -3.30 -2.35 6.12
CA VAL A 31 -2.11 -3.02 6.67
C VAL A 31 -1.05 -3.36 5.62
N VAL A 32 -1.36 -3.25 4.33
CA VAL A 32 -0.65 -4.05 3.33
C VAL A 32 0.46 -3.26 2.60
N HIS A 33 0.18 -2.05 2.13
CA HIS A 33 1.19 -1.23 1.44
C HIS A 33 2.19 -0.52 2.40
N GLU A 34 1.73 -0.11 3.58
CA GLU A 34 2.48 0.91 4.35
C GLU A 34 3.36 0.38 5.49
N LYS A 35 3.14 -0.86 5.94
CA LYS A 35 4.06 -1.51 6.88
C LYS A 35 5.44 -1.75 6.28
N MET A 36 5.54 -1.81 4.95
CA MET A 36 6.75 -2.13 4.22
C MET A 36 7.83 -1.05 4.26
N HIS A 37 7.43 0.22 4.35
CA HIS A 37 8.38 1.33 4.37
C HIS A 37 8.83 1.72 5.79
N SER A 38 8.13 1.24 6.83
CA SER A 38 8.64 1.31 8.21
C SER A 38 9.88 0.46 8.43
N ILE A 39 10.07 -0.57 7.60
CA ILE A 39 11.21 -1.47 7.69
C ILE A 39 12.36 -0.96 6.79
N ASN A 40 12.08 -0.22 5.71
CA ASN A 40 13.10 0.33 4.81
C ASN A 40 13.97 1.47 5.37
N CYS A 41 13.58 2.10 6.49
CA CYS A 41 14.37 3.21 7.05
C CYS A 41 15.26 2.82 8.24
N ALA A 42 15.24 1.56 8.67
CA ALA A 42 15.92 1.15 9.91
C ALA A 42 17.37 0.66 9.73
N MET A 43 17.91 0.57 8.51
CA MET A 43 19.27 0.08 8.28
C MET A 43 19.91 0.69 7.03
N LEU A 44 20.56 1.85 7.20
CA LEU A 44 21.77 2.16 6.44
C LEU A 44 22.87 2.34 7.49
N PRO A 45 23.79 1.39 7.68
CA PRO A 45 24.97 1.66 8.47
C PRO A 45 25.83 2.68 7.71
N GLU A 46 25.95 3.90 8.24
CA GLU A 46 27.15 4.69 8.06
C GLU A 46 28.29 3.87 8.65
N THR A 47 29.17 3.27 7.84
CA THR A 47 30.55 2.97 8.22
C THR A 47 31.36 2.44 7.03
N MET A 48 32.56 3.01 6.90
CA MET A 48 33.76 2.51 6.19
C MET A 48 33.95 2.92 4.71
N VAL A 49 34.39 4.17 4.54
CA VAL A 49 35.54 4.46 3.67
C VAL A 49 36.82 4.13 4.45
N PRO A 50 37.77 3.37 3.87
CA PRO A 50 39.14 3.88 3.88
C PRO A 50 39.86 3.73 2.52
N GLN A 51 40.71 4.73 2.28
CA GLN A 51 41.66 4.81 1.17
C GLN A 51 42.68 3.66 1.20
N LEU A 52 43.09 3.20 0.02
CA LEU A 52 44.45 2.69 -0.18
C LEU A 52 44.91 2.96 -1.62
N SER A 53 45.88 3.87 -1.70
CA SER A 53 46.66 4.20 -2.88
C SER A 53 47.93 3.34 -2.90
N MET A 54 48.37 3.03 -4.13
CA MET A 54 49.70 2.57 -4.55
C MET A 54 50.03 1.08 -4.41
N ALA A 55 49.98 0.39 -5.56
CA ALA A 55 51.12 -0.39 -6.05
C ALA A 55 51.05 -0.53 -7.58
N LEU A 56 52.01 0.09 -8.25
CA LEU A 56 52.28 -0.05 -9.68
C LEU A 56 52.73 -1.47 -10.00
N GLY A 57 52.11 -2.09 -11.01
CA GLY A 57 52.52 -3.37 -11.56
C GLY A 57 52.09 -3.48 -13.02
N ARG A 58 52.94 -3.00 -13.93
CA ARG A 58 52.78 -3.11 -15.39
C ARG A 58 52.61 -4.58 -15.79
N ARG A 59 51.48 -4.92 -16.43
CA ARG A 59 51.43 -5.97 -17.45
C ARG A 59 50.55 -5.51 -18.61
N SER A 60 51.19 -5.39 -19.76
CA SER A 60 50.59 -5.24 -21.08
C SER A 60 49.70 -6.46 -21.35
N LEU A 61 48.44 -6.21 -21.69
CA LEU A 61 47.57 -7.18 -22.34
C LEU A 61 46.96 -6.49 -23.57
N SER A 62 47.32 -7.01 -24.74
CA SER A 62 46.77 -6.65 -26.04
C SER A 62 45.24 -6.87 -26.09
N PRO A 63 44.50 -6.08 -26.89
CA PRO A 63 43.05 -6.24 -27.01
C PRO A 63 42.72 -7.43 -27.91
N CYS A 64 42.22 -8.52 -27.32
CA CYS A 64 41.50 -9.57 -28.05
C CYS A 64 40.01 -9.22 -28.03
N ALA A 65 39.48 -8.78 -29.17
CA ALA A 65 38.07 -8.48 -29.36
C ALA A 65 37.23 -9.76 -29.27
N PRO A 66 36.19 -9.83 -28.41
CA PRO A 66 35.26 -10.94 -28.45
C PRO A 66 34.27 -10.73 -29.60
N LYS A 67 34.16 -11.76 -30.46
CA LYS A 67 33.16 -11.86 -31.52
C LYS A 67 31.77 -11.74 -30.91
N GLN A 68 31.04 -10.69 -31.30
CA GLN A 68 29.62 -10.55 -31.01
C GLN A 68 28.86 -11.64 -31.78
N GLN A 69 28.49 -12.70 -31.10
CA GLN A 69 27.50 -13.65 -31.60
C GLN A 69 26.12 -13.09 -31.26
N ALA A 70 25.40 -12.65 -32.29
CA ALA A 70 24.04 -12.13 -32.16
C ALA A 70 23.11 -13.24 -31.64
N VAL A 71 22.80 -13.21 -30.35
CA VAL A 71 21.71 -14.00 -29.77
C VAL A 71 20.42 -13.31 -30.19
N LYS A 72 19.71 -13.87 -31.17
CA LYS A 72 18.33 -13.49 -31.49
C LYS A 72 17.44 -13.96 -30.34
N SER A 73 17.38 -13.18 -29.27
CA SER A 73 16.41 -13.38 -28.21
C SER A 73 15.10 -12.74 -28.64
N THR A 74 14.22 -13.55 -29.23
CA THR A 74 12.83 -13.16 -29.47
C THR A 74 12.09 -13.24 -28.14
N VAL A 75 12.25 -12.22 -27.30
CA VAL A 75 11.39 -12.03 -26.13
C VAL A 75 10.04 -11.58 -26.66
N ALA A 76 9.01 -12.40 -26.43
CA ALA A 76 7.63 -12.01 -26.69
C ALA A 76 7.29 -10.78 -25.86
N LEU A 77 7.26 -9.61 -26.50
CA LEU A 77 6.70 -8.39 -25.95
C LEU A 77 5.25 -8.68 -25.53
N LYS A 78 4.96 -8.61 -24.23
CA LYS A 78 3.58 -8.37 -23.78
C LYS A 78 3.22 -6.97 -24.24
N ALA A 79 2.59 -6.88 -25.41
CA ALA A 79 1.84 -5.71 -25.81
C ALA A 79 0.65 -5.58 -24.86
N TYR A 80 0.82 -4.84 -23.77
CA TYR A 80 -0.32 -4.33 -23.03
C TYR A 80 -1.03 -3.37 -23.98
N ASN A 81 -2.21 -3.76 -24.45
CA ASN A 81 -3.06 -2.92 -25.27
C ASN A 81 -3.66 -1.83 -24.37
N THR A 82 -2.84 -0.87 -23.96
CA THR A 82 -3.27 0.24 -23.12
C THR A 82 -4.27 1.05 -23.94
N PRO A 83 -5.55 1.15 -23.52
CA PRO A 83 -6.51 1.98 -24.22
C PRO A 83 -6.00 3.42 -24.23
N VAL A 84 -5.89 4.01 -25.42
CA VAL A 84 -5.49 5.42 -25.58
C VAL A 84 -6.66 6.28 -25.08
N LEU A 85 -6.63 6.64 -23.79
CA LEU A 85 -7.62 7.50 -23.18
C LEU A 85 -7.41 8.94 -23.65
N SER A 86 -8.49 9.59 -24.12
CA SER A 86 -8.49 11.02 -24.39
C SER A 86 -8.09 11.77 -23.12
N THR A 87 -7.02 12.56 -23.19
CA THR A 87 -6.43 13.26 -22.06
C THR A 87 -6.51 14.76 -22.34
N SER A 88 -7.21 15.51 -21.49
CA SER A 88 -7.28 16.97 -21.62
C SER A 88 -5.91 17.58 -21.31
N SER A 89 -5.63 18.76 -21.86
CA SER A 89 -4.37 19.48 -21.60
C SER A 89 -4.16 19.74 -20.11
N ARG A 90 -5.22 20.13 -19.38
CA ARG A 90 -5.16 20.36 -17.93
C ARG A 90 -4.85 19.09 -17.14
N LEU A 91 -5.40 17.93 -17.53
CA LEU A 91 -5.11 16.67 -16.86
C LEU A 91 -3.64 16.31 -17.05
N GLN A 92 -3.13 16.41 -18.27
CA GLN A 92 -1.73 16.12 -18.55
C GLN A 92 -0.80 17.02 -17.73
N THR A 93 -1.09 18.33 -17.64
CA THR A 93 -0.33 19.28 -16.80
C THR A 93 -0.23 18.83 -15.35
N VAL A 94 -1.32 18.34 -14.75
CA VAL A 94 -1.31 17.88 -13.35
C VAL A 94 -0.50 16.59 -13.20
N LEU A 95 -0.68 15.63 -14.12
CA LEU A 95 0.06 14.36 -14.09
C LEU A 95 1.56 14.59 -14.25
N ASP A 96 1.96 15.47 -15.17
CA ASP A 96 3.36 15.84 -15.38
C ASP A 96 3.94 16.53 -14.15
N GLY A 97 3.21 17.47 -13.54
CA GLY A 97 3.64 18.12 -12.30
C GLY A 97 3.84 17.14 -11.14
N LEU A 98 2.99 16.11 -11.02
CA LEU A 98 3.17 15.05 -10.02
C LEU A 98 4.40 14.17 -10.33
N ASP A 99 4.59 13.81 -11.60
CA ASP A 99 5.75 13.04 -12.06
C ASP A 99 7.07 13.82 -11.82
N GLU A 100 7.09 15.14 -12.06
CA GLU A 100 8.22 16.04 -11.79
C GLU A 100 8.60 16.14 -10.30
N LEU A 101 7.63 16.00 -9.40
CA LEU A 101 7.91 15.91 -7.97
C LEU A 101 8.50 14.54 -7.61
N ASN A 102 7.95 13.47 -8.19
CA ASN A 102 8.37 12.11 -7.88
C ASN A 102 9.69 11.68 -8.54
N ILE A 103 10.11 12.32 -9.63
CA ILE A 103 11.41 12.05 -10.27
C ILE A 103 12.60 12.38 -9.34
N LYS A 104 12.35 13.22 -8.32
CA LYS A 104 13.34 13.62 -7.32
C LYS A 104 13.57 12.57 -6.22
N ASP A 105 12.78 11.49 -6.19
CA ASP A 105 13.03 10.37 -5.27
C ASP A 105 14.44 9.80 -5.54
N PRO A 106 15.34 9.72 -4.55
CA PRO A 106 16.68 9.17 -4.76
C PRO A 106 16.68 7.65 -4.90
N ARG A 107 15.63 6.96 -4.44
CA ARG A 107 15.51 5.49 -4.56
C ARG A 107 15.19 5.11 -6.00
N ARG A 108 15.69 3.95 -6.43
CA ARG A 108 15.50 3.43 -7.79
C ARG A 108 14.87 2.04 -7.75
N VAL A 109 14.17 1.69 -8.83
CA VAL A 109 13.64 0.35 -9.08
C VAL A 109 13.74 0.03 -10.57
N GLY A 110 14.07 -1.22 -10.88
CA GLY A 110 14.11 -1.70 -12.25
C GLY A 110 12.71 -1.89 -12.84
N VAL A 111 12.41 -1.22 -13.96
CA VAL A 111 11.19 -1.37 -14.74
C VAL A 111 11.59 -1.56 -16.20
N ASP A 112 11.22 -2.71 -16.79
CA ASP A 112 11.53 -3.06 -18.18
C ASP A 112 13.02 -2.87 -18.56
N GLY A 113 13.90 -3.22 -17.62
CA GLY A 113 15.36 -3.09 -17.79
C GLY A 113 15.91 -1.67 -17.61
N GLN A 114 15.10 -0.71 -17.15
CA GLN A 114 15.51 0.66 -16.85
C GLN A 114 15.38 0.98 -15.36
N GLU A 115 16.37 1.68 -14.80
CA GLU A 115 16.29 2.17 -13.42
C GLU A 115 15.50 3.47 -13.36
N VAL A 116 14.36 3.46 -12.67
CA VAL A 116 13.45 4.60 -12.53
C VAL A 116 13.30 5.01 -11.06
N PRO A 117 13.07 6.30 -10.75
CA PRO A 117 12.75 6.74 -9.39
C PRO A 117 11.55 5.99 -8.81
N TYR A 118 11.67 5.52 -7.55
CA TYR A 118 10.69 4.59 -6.97
C TYR A 118 9.28 5.18 -6.90
N GLU A 119 9.09 6.36 -6.30
CA GLU A 119 7.74 6.96 -6.24
C GLU A 119 7.17 7.30 -7.63
N LEU A 120 8.01 7.56 -8.65
CA LEU A 120 7.55 7.77 -10.03
C LEU A 120 6.99 6.46 -10.62
N ALA A 121 7.73 5.36 -10.46
CA ALA A 121 7.30 4.04 -10.90
C ALA A 121 6.00 3.62 -10.19
N TYR A 122 5.96 3.81 -8.88
CA TYR A 122 4.80 3.50 -8.05
C TYR A 122 3.55 4.24 -8.52
N ALA A 123 3.65 5.56 -8.73
CA ALA A 123 2.52 6.39 -9.13
C ALA A 123 1.98 5.97 -10.51
N ARG A 124 2.86 5.53 -11.42
CA ARG A 124 2.49 4.96 -12.72
C ARG A 124 1.77 3.62 -12.58
N TRP A 125 2.34 2.65 -11.87
CA TRP A 125 1.70 1.35 -11.63
C TRP A 125 0.31 1.48 -11.01
N LEU A 126 0.17 2.39 -10.03
CA LEU A 126 -1.12 2.63 -9.39
C LEU A 126 -2.14 3.21 -10.38
N THR A 127 -1.72 4.14 -11.23
CA THR A 127 -2.58 4.71 -12.28
C THR A 127 -2.99 3.64 -13.29
N ASP A 128 -2.06 2.78 -13.70
CA ASP A 128 -2.31 1.72 -14.68
C ASP A 128 -3.33 0.71 -14.14
N TRP A 129 -3.20 0.30 -12.87
CA TRP A 129 -4.19 -0.56 -12.21
C TRP A 129 -5.56 0.08 -12.12
N VAL A 130 -5.64 1.37 -11.82
CA VAL A 130 -6.91 2.11 -11.81
C VAL A 130 -7.56 2.11 -13.20
N ILE A 131 -6.79 2.37 -14.26
CA ILE A 131 -7.29 2.34 -15.64
C ILE A 131 -7.78 0.94 -16.01
N GLN A 132 -7.00 -0.09 -15.66
CA GLN A 132 -7.36 -1.49 -15.94
C GLN A 132 -8.65 -1.89 -15.21
N LEU A 133 -8.76 -1.59 -13.92
CA LEU A 133 -9.95 -1.93 -13.13
C LEU A 133 -11.20 -1.18 -13.62
N CYS A 134 -11.07 0.08 -14.03
CA CYS A 134 -12.16 0.79 -14.67
C CYS A 134 -12.59 0.08 -15.96
N ALA A 135 -11.65 -0.27 -16.84
CA ALA A 135 -11.95 -0.97 -18.09
C ALA A 135 -12.63 -2.33 -17.85
N ASP A 136 -12.11 -3.13 -16.92
CA ASP A 136 -12.67 -4.44 -16.54
C ASP A 136 -14.09 -4.31 -15.96
N GLY A 137 -14.38 -3.19 -15.29
CA GLY A 137 -15.70 -2.86 -14.76
C GLY A 137 -16.65 -2.18 -15.76
N GLY A 138 -16.23 -1.96 -17.01
CA GLY A 138 -17.01 -1.21 -18.01
C GLY A 138 -17.18 0.28 -17.68
N LEU A 139 -16.23 0.85 -16.94
CA LEU A 139 -16.21 2.24 -16.50
C LEU A 139 -15.12 3.03 -17.22
N HIS A 140 -15.31 4.34 -17.32
CA HIS A 140 -14.27 5.26 -17.73
C HIS A 140 -13.70 5.98 -16.49
N PRO A 141 -12.37 5.98 -16.26
CA PRO A 141 -11.79 6.66 -15.11
C PRO A 141 -11.96 8.17 -15.25
N SER A 142 -12.47 8.84 -14.20
CA SER A 142 -12.52 10.30 -14.16
C SER A 142 -11.11 10.92 -14.13
N GLU A 143 -11.01 12.22 -14.46
CA GLU A 143 -9.75 12.95 -14.31
C GLU A 143 -9.32 12.96 -12.84
N GLU A 144 -10.26 13.16 -11.92
CA GLU A 144 -10.04 13.16 -10.48
C GLU A 144 -9.50 11.82 -9.97
N LEU A 145 -10.04 10.70 -10.41
CA LEU A 145 -9.55 9.38 -10.03
C LEU A 145 -8.12 9.13 -10.55
N ARG A 146 -7.83 9.52 -11.79
CA ARG A 146 -6.47 9.42 -12.38
C ARG A 146 -5.47 10.29 -11.60
N ILE A 147 -5.86 11.51 -11.26
CA ILE A 147 -5.03 12.43 -10.47
C ILE A 147 -4.83 11.90 -9.06
N ALA A 148 -5.87 11.40 -8.40
CA ALA A 148 -5.77 10.82 -7.06
C ALA A 148 -4.84 9.60 -7.03
N ALA A 149 -4.94 8.72 -8.03
CA ALA A 149 -4.03 7.58 -8.19
C ALA A 149 -2.58 8.04 -8.36
N ARG A 150 -2.35 9.01 -9.26
CA ARG A 150 -1.02 9.56 -9.51
C ARG A 150 -0.44 10.30 -8.29
N GLY A 151 -1.28 10.95 -7.49
CA GLY A 151 -0.91 11.74 -6.33
C GLY A 151 -0.87 10.99 -4.99
N GLN A 152 -1.31 9.73 -4.93
CA GLN A 152 -1.54 8.97 -3.69
C GLN A 152 -0.33 8.91 -2.74
N HIS A 153 0.90 8.95 -3.30
CA HIS A 153 2.18 8.95 -2.57
C HIS A 153 3.17 10.01 -3.05
N VAL A 154 2.68 11.13 -3.61
CA VAL A 154 3.54 12.21 -4.12
C VAL A 154 4.52 12.71 -3.06
N GLU A 155 5.82 12.77 -3.40
CA GLU A 155 6.92 13.17 -2.51
C GLU A 155 7.04 12.39 -1.19
N ARG A 156 6.47 11.18 -1.08
CA ARG A 156 6.47 10.41 0.17
C ARG A 156 7.87 10.15 0.73
N TRP A 157 8.86 10.01 -0.14
CA TRP A 157 10.28 9.82 0.22
C TRP A 157 10.85 10.96 1.09
N GLN A 158 10.26 12.15 1.08
CA GLN A 158 10.69 13.30 1.90
C GLN A 158 10.33 13.17 3.38
N VAL A 159 9.39 12.29 3.75
CA VAL A 159 9.00 12.05 5.14
C VAL A 159 9.18 10.56 5.48
N PRO A 160 10.42 10.09 5.64
CA PRO A 160 10.72 8.71 5.98
C PRO A 160 10.03 8.28 7.28
N ARG A 161 9.65 7.00 7.41
CA ARG A 161 9.00 6.51 8.64
C ARG A 161 9.89 6.65 9.88
N SER A 162 11.22 6.62 9.72
CA SER A 162 12.17 6.80 10.82
C SER A 162 12.11 8.18 11.48
N THR A 163 11.46 9.18 10.86
CA THR A 163 11.31 10.52 11.46
C THR A 163 10.24 10.57 12.56
N TYR A 164 9.52 9.47 12.80
CA TYR A 164 8.52 9.33 13.86
C TYR A 164 8.96 8.24 14.87
N PRO A 165 8.59 8.34 16.16
CA PRO A 165 8.90 7.30 17.15
C PRO A 165 8.39 5.91 16.74
N GLU A 166 8.93 4.86 17.34
CA GLU A 166 8.43 3.50 17.13
C GLU A 166 7.01 3.31 17.69
N GLY A 167 6.41 2.16 17.36
CA GLY A 167 5.11 1.78 17.87
C GLY A 167 3.93 2.23 17.00
N ARG A 168 2.76 1.67 17.35
CA ARG A 168 1.54 1.75 16.54
C ARG A 168 1.01 3.18 16.44
N THR A 169 0.97 3.91 17.55
CA THR A 169 0.38 5.26 17.58
C THR A 169 1.16 6.24 16.70
N ALA A 170 2.48 6.28 16.85
CA ALA A 170 3.34 7.12 16.02
C ALA A 170 3.30 6.72 14.53
N TYR A 171 3.21 5.42 14.23
CA TYR A 171 2.98 4.96 12.85
C TYR A 171 1.66 5.47 12.26
N LEU A 172 0.57 5.44 13.04
CA LEU A 172 -0.72 5.95 12.60
C LEU A 172 -0.68 7.46 12.37
N GLN A 173 0.02 8.20 13.24
CA GLN A 173 0.20 9.64 13.08
C GLN A 173 0.96 9.98 11.80
N TRP A 174 2.13 9.37 11.59
CA TRP A 174 2.94 9.54 10.38
C TRP A 174 2.12 9.34 9.11
N ARG A 175 1.31 8.29 9.08
CA ARG A 175 0.44 7.98 7.95
C ARG A 175 -0.62 9.06 7.71
N GLU A 176 -1.28 9.53 8.76
CA GLU A 176 -2.31 10.56 8.59
C GLU A 176 -1.69 11.90 8.14
N ASP A 177 -0.47 12.21 8.59
CA ASP A 177 0.26 13.39 8.14
C ASP A 177 0.68 13.27 6.66
N LEU A 178 1.17 12.09 6.25
CA LEU A 178 1.49 11.80 4.84
C LEU A 178 0.29 12.01 3.92
N LYS A 179 -0.86 11.41 4.23
CA LYS A 179 -2.06 11.55 3.39
C LYS A 179 -2.50 13.00 3.24
N LYS A 180 -2.45 13.79 4.33
CA LYS A 180 -2.75 15.24 4.29
C LYS A 180 -1.78 15.98 3.39
N ARG A 181 -0.48 15.69 3.48
CA ARG A 181 0.54 16.27 2.60
C ARG A 181 0.26 15.92 1.14
N HIS A 182 0.06 14.64 0.83
CA HIS A 182 -0.21 14.17 -0.54
C HIS A 182 -1.45 14.84 -1.13
N ALA A 183 -2.54 14.92 -0.35
CA ALA A 183 -3.75 15.60 -0.78
C ALA A 183 -3.51 17.09 -1.04
N ALA A 184 -2.83 17.80 -0.13
CA ALA A 184 -2.51 19.23 -0.28
C ALA A 184 -1.61 19.51 -1.49
N THR A 185 -0.54 18.73 -1.68
CA THR A 185 0.36 18.87 -2.84
C THR A 185 -0.42 18.65 -4.15
N THR A 186 -1.21 17.58 -4.20
CA THR A 186 -1.97 17.22 -5.41
C THR A 186 -3.02 18.28 -5.76
N THR A 187 -3.81 18.73 -4.78
CA THR A 187 -4.86 19.73 -5.03
C THR A 187 -4.30 21.12 -5.33
N SER A 188 -3.10 21.46 -4.81
CA SER A 188 -2.41 22.69 -5.20
C SER A 188 -2.02 22.69 -6.68
N LEU A 189 -1.51 21.56 -7.21
CA LEU A 189 -1.21 21.41 -8.64
C LEU A 189 -2.48 21.47 -9.50
N MET A 190 -3.56 20.84 -9.03
CA MET A 190 -4.86 20.90 -9.70
C MET A 190 -5.39 22.34 -9.79
N ALA A 191 -5.36 23.09 -8.69
CA ALA A 191 -5.82 24.48 -8.66
C ALA A 191 -4.97 25.36 -9.62
N ALA A 192 -3.65 25.16 -9.64
CA ALA A 192 -2.76 25.85 -10.58
C ALA A 192 -3.05 25.51 -12.06
N ALA A 193 -3.52 24.28 -12.33
CA ALA A 193 -3.95 23.85 -13.66
C ALA A 193 -5.41 24.25 -14.01
N GLY A 194 -6.09 24.99 -13.14
CA GLY A 194 -7.43 25.53 -13.39
C GLY A 194 -8.60 24.60 -13.03
N TYR A 195 -8.37 23.55 -12.23
CA TYR A 195 -9.47 22.75 -11.68
C TYR A 195 -10.25 23.54 -10.63
N GLY A 196 -11.58 23.37 -10.64
CA GLY A 196 -12.47 23.98 -9.66
C GLY A 196 -12.36 23.35 -8.26
N ALA A 197 -12.96 24.01 -7.27
CA ALA A 197 -12.95 23.58 -5.88
C ALA A 197 -13.58 22.19 -5.67
N ASP A 198 -14.63 21.85 -6.42
CA ASP A 198 -15.31 20.55 -6.31
C ASP A 198 -14.43 19.39 -6.78
N SER A 199 -13.72 19.54 -7.90
CA SER A 199 -12.74 18.54 -8.38
C SER A 199 -11.58 18.38 -7.38
N CYS A 200 -11.06 19.48 -6.84
CA CYS A 200 -9.99 19.43 -5.82
C CYS A 200 -10.47 18.70 -4.56
N LYS A 201 -11.68 19.00 -4.08
CA LYS A 201 -12.30 18.34 -2.93
C LYS A 201 -12.52 16.85 -3.19
N ARG A 202 -12.90 16.48 -4.42
CA ARG A 202 -13.03 15.07 -4.82
C ARG A 202 -11.71 14.32 -4.69
N VAL A 203 -10.63 14.86 -5.24
CA VAL A 203 -9.29 14.25 -5.14
C VAL A 203 -8.81 14.17 -3.70
N GLU A 204 -9.03 15.22 -2.91
CA GLU A 204 -8.72 15.20 -1.47
C GLU A 204 -9.46 14.04 -0.76
N GLN A 205 -10.76 13.87 -1.01
CA GLN A 205 -11.54 12.78 -0.41
C GLN A 205 -11.01 11.39 -0.79
N LEU A 206 -10.57 11.21 -2.03
CA LEU A 206 -9.96 9.96 -2.51
C LEU A 206 -8.63 9.67 -1.79
N ILE A 207 -7.70 10.63 -1.80
CA ILE A 207 -6.36 10.45 -1.20
C ILE A 207 -6.45 10.26 0.32
N LEU A 208 -7.31 11.03 0.99
CA LEU A 208 -7.58 10.90 2.43
C LEU A 208 -8.42 9.67 2.78
N LYS A 209 -8.84 8.87 1.78
CA LYS A 209 -9.64 7.64 1.95
C LYS A 209 -10.96 7.87 2.66
N ARG A 210 -11.62 8.99 2.35
CA ARG A 210 -12.94 9.36 2.85
C ARG A 210 -14.08 8.85 1.95
N ALA A 211 -13.76 8.38 0.75
CA ALA A 211 -14.70 7.88 -0.25
C ALA A 211 -14.69 6.34 -0.44
N LEU A 212 -14.20 5.56 0.54
CA LEU A 212 -13.98 4.10 0.41
C LEU A 212 -15.22 3.25 0.09
N ARG A 213 -16.43 3.80 0.19
CA ARG A 213 -17.69 3.10 -0.11
C ARG A 213 -18.28 3.46 -1.46
N GLU A 214 -17.60 4.34 -2.19
CA GLU A 214 -17.99 4.77 -3.52
C GLU A 214 -17.17 4.01 -4.56
N THR A 215 -17.70 3.90 -5.77
CA THR A 215 -17.10 3.12 -6.87
C THR A 215 -15.62 3.47 -7.08
N GLU A 216 -15.29 4.75 -7.23
CA GLU A 216 -13.90 5.18 -7.49
C GLU A 216 -13.00 4.99 -6.27
N GLY A 217 -13.51 5.21 -5.06
CA GLY A 217 -12.75 4.96 -3.84
C GLY A 217 -12.44 3.48 -3.65
N GLN A 218 -13.36 2.59 -4.04
CA GLN A 218 -13.13 1.15 -4.06
C GLN A 218 -12.10 0.75 -5.14
N ILE A 219 -12.21 1.31 -6.35
CA ILE A 219 -11.23 1.07 -7.44
C ILE A 219 -9.82 1.48 -7.01
N LEU A 220 -9.68 2.65 -6.37
CA LEU A 220 -8.38 3.12 -5.87
C LEU A 220 -7.84 2.20 -4.76
N GLU A 221 -8.68 1.73 -3.84
CA GLU A 221 -8.26 0.79 -2.79
C GLU A 221 -7.88 -0.59 -3.36
N ASP A 222 -8.61 -1.06 -4.37
CA ASP A 222 -8.30 -2.30 -5.10
C ASP A 222 -6.95 -2.19 -5.82
N ALA A 223 -6.73 -1.10 -6.57
CA ALA A 223 -5.49 -0.82 -7.26
C ALA A 223 -4.29 -0.75 -6.29
N LEU A 224 -4.46 -0.11 -5.13
CA LEU A 224 -3.44 -0.09 -4.07
C LEU A 224 -3.09 -1.50 -3.56
N CYS A 225 -4.07 -2.38 -3.42
CA CYS A 225 -3.82 -3.77 -3.01
C CYS A 225 -3.11 -4.55 -4.12
N LEU A 226 -3.46 -4.32 -5.38
CA LEU A 226 -2.86 -4.99 -6.55
C LEU A 226 -1.40 -4.58 -6.75
N VAL A 227 -1.08 -3.29 -6.67
CA VAL A 227 0.32 -2.82 -6.72
C VAL A 227 1.14 -3.48 -5.61
N PHE A 228 0.59 -3.61 -4.40
CA PHE A 228 1.30 -4.33 -3.34
C PHE A 228 1.56 -5.79 -3.73
N LEU A 229 0.52 -6.52 -4.15
CA LEU A 229 0.62 -7.95 -4.45
C LEU A 229 1.62 -8.20 -5.58
N GLU A 230 1.63 -7.35 -6.59
CA GLU A 230 2.46 -7.48 -7.78
C GLU A 230 3.91 -7.01 -7.57
N ARG A 231 4.13 -5.91 -6.85
CA ARG A 231 5.42 -5.20 -6.86
C ARG A 231 6.18 -5.25 -5.54
N GLN A 232 5.53 -5.64 -4.46
CA GLN A 232 6.03 -5.42 -3.11
C GLN A 232 5.92 -6.63 -2.18
N PHE A 233 5.05 -7.57 -2.53
CA PHE A 233 4.70 -8.69 -1.66
C PHE A 233 5.92 -9.50 -1.22
N GLU A 234 6.81 -9.84 -2.15
CA GLU A 234 8.01 -10.65 -1.87
C GLU A 234 8.98 -9.93 -0.92
N GLU A 235 9.40 -8.71 -1.28
CA GLU A 235 10.33 -7.93 -0.47
C GLU A 235 9.73 -7.65 0.93
N PHE A 236 8.42 -7.47 1.02
CA PHE A 236 7.76 -7.28 2.31
C PHE A 236 7.74 -8.55 3.16
N LEU A 237 7.53 -9.72 2.55
CA LEU A 237 7.62 -11.01 3.24
C LEU A 237 9.03 -11.24 3.79
N SER A 238 10.06 -11.01 2.96
CA SER A 238 11.47 -11.11 3.36
C SER A 238 11.79 -10.22 4.57
N LYS A 239 11.24 -9.00 4.59
CA LYS A 239 11.36 -8.08 5.72
C LYS A 239 10.66 -8.56 6.98
N LEU A 240 9.49 -9.18 6.87
CA LEU A 240 8.80 -9.73 8.03
C LEU A 240 9.59 -10.88 8.67
N ALA A 241 10.20 -11.72 7.84
CA ALA A 241 11.05 -12.83 8.27
C ALA A 241 12.42 -12.38 8.81
N GLY A 242 13.01 -11.31 8.26
CA GLY A 242 14.32 -10.80 8.68
C GLY A 242 14.30 -9.81 9.86
N ALA A 243 13.14 -9.30 10.25
CA ALA A 243 13.04 -8.27 11.29
C ALA A 243 13.13 -8.86 12.71
N ALA A 244 14.21 -8.50 13.41
CA ALA A 244 14.44 -8.64 14.86
C ALA A 244 14.12 -10.02 15.47
N GLY A 245 14.68 -11.09 14.88
CA GLY A 245 14.66 -12.42 15.49
C GLY A 245 13.33 -13.16 15.41
N ARG A 246 12.38 -12.69 14.59
CA ARG A 246 11.21 -13.50 14.24
C ARG A 246 11.64 -14.74 13.47
N ASP A 247 11.03 -15.87 13.79
CA ASP A 247 11.16 -17.03 12.94
C ASP A 247 10.42 -16.80 11.59
N ALA A 248 10.78 -17.58 10.57
CA ALA A 248 10.17 -17.47 9.26
C ALA A 248 8.65 -17.76 9.28
N ALA A 249 8.20 -18.65 10.18
CA ALA A 249 6.79 -19.03 10.31
C ALA A 249 5.94 -17.91 10.93
N GLU A 250 6.45 -17.17 11.90
CA GLU A 250 5.84 -15.97 12.47
C GLU A 250 5.73 -14.87 11.43
N GLY A 251 6.76 -14.70 10.59
CA GLY A 251 6.74 -13.79 9.44
C GLY A 251 5.62 -14.14 8.46
N GLU A 252 5.47 -15.42 8.12
CA GLU A 252 4.40 -15.91 7.25
C GLU A 252 3.01 -15.81 7.87
N ALA A 253 2.85 -16.19 9.13
CA ALA A 253 1.59 -16.06 9.86
C ALA A 253 1.17 -14.58 9.93
N LYS A 254 2.16 -13.69 10.12
CA LYS A 254 1.90 -12.25 10.05
C LYS A 254 1.48 -11.84 8.66
N MET A 255 2.15 -12.31 7.62
CA MET A 255 1.78 -12.03 6.24
C MET A 255 0.36 -12.49 5.91
N ILE A 256 -0.05 -13.67 6.36
CA ILE A 256 -1.41 -14.20 6.18
C ILE A 256 -2.45 -13.26 6.81
N ASP A 257 -2.22 -12.77 8.04
CA ASP A 257 -3.09 -11.77 8.70
C ASP A 257 -3.20 -10.47 7.87
N ILE A 258 -2.11 -10.06 7.22
CA ILE A 258 -2.05 -8.89 6.33
C ILE A 258 -2.88 -9.13 5.07
N LEU A 259 -2.69 -10.27 4.39
CA LEU A 259 -3.43 -10.65 3.20
C LEU A 259 -4.93 -10.75 3.47
N GLN A 260 -5.34 -11.38 4.57
CA GLN A 260 -6.75 -11.47 4.98
C GLN A 260 -7.39 -10.09 5.19
N LYS A 261 -6.65 -9.16 5.80
CA LYS A 261 -7.11 -7.77 5.99
C LYS A 261 -7.18 -6.98 4.70
N SER A 262 -6.27 -7.24 3.75
CA SER A 262 -6.38 -6.68 2.40
C SER A 262 -7.60 -7.21 1.67
N TRP A 263 -7.77 -8.53 1.67
CA TRP A 263 -8.85 -9.19 0.95
C TRP A 263 -10.24 -8.69 1.37
N LYS A 264 -10.45 -8.49 2.69
CA LYS A 264 -11.70 -7.94 3.24
C LYS A 264 -12.06 -6.55 2.72
N LYS A 265 -11.09 -5.79 2.21
CA LYS A 265 -11.29 -4.44 1.68
C LYS A 265 -11.41 -4.38 0.18
N MET A 266 -10.95 -5.42 -0.51
CA MET A 266 -11.00 -5.44 -1.96
C MET A 266 -12.42 -5.72 -2.43
N GLY A 267 -12.82 -5.04 -3.51
CA GLY A 267 -14.02 -5.30 -4.25
C GLY A 267 -13.90 -6.55 -5.11
N GLU A 268 -14.98 -6.89 -5.81
CA GLU A 268 -15.02 -8.08 -6.68
C GLU A 268 -14.01 -7.98 -7.84
N LEU A 269 -13.91 -6.81 -8.48
CA LEU A 269 -12.95 -6.55 -9.55
C LEU A 269 -11.51 -6.71 -9.08
N GLY A 270 -11.14 -6.07 -7.96
CA GLY A 270 -9.81 -6.20 -7.39
C GLY A 270 -9.47 -7.63 -7.01
N ARG A 271 -10.40 -8.37 -6.39
CA ARG A 271 -10.17 -9.78 -6.03
C ARG A 271 -10.00 -10.66 -7.27
N ALA A 272 -10.81 -10.45 -8.30
CA ALA A 272 -10.70 -11.18 -9.56
C ALA A 272 -9.36 -10.90 -10.27
N ALA A 273 -8.88 -9.66 -10.24
CA ALA A 273 -7.57 -9.29 -10.76
C ALA A 273 -6.42 -9.90 -9.93
N ALA A 274 -6.52 -9.88 -8.60
CA ALA A 274 -5.51 -10.42 -7.70
C ALA A 274 -5.27 -11.93 -7.93
N LEU A 275 -6.32 -12.70 -8.19
CA LEU A 275 -6.23 -14.13 -8.47
C LEU A 275 -5.57 -14.45 -9.82
N LYS A 276 -5.44 -13.47 -10.71
CA LYS A 276 -4.80 -13.61 -12.03
C LYS A 276 -3.33 -13.15 -12.04
N LEU A 277 -2.84 -12.60 -10.93
CA LEU A 277 -1.46 -12.14 -10.85
C LEU A 277 -0.49 -13.33 -11.00
N PRO A 278 0.58 -13.18 -11.81
CA PRO A 278 1.60 -14.20 -11.98
C PRO A 278 2.55 -14.20 -10.77
N LEU A 279 2.06 -14.64 -9.62
CA LEU A 279 2.84 -14.72 -8.40
C LEU A 279 3.76 -15.94 -8.41
N GLU A 280 4.96 -15.78 -7.84
CA GLU A 280 5.84 -16.92 -7.55
C GLU A 280 5.11 -17.97 -6.69
N PRO A 281 5.41 -19.28 -6.87
CA PRO A 281 4.64 -20.35 -6.23
C PRO A 281 4.46 -20.20 -4.72
N ARG A 282 5.52 -19.76 -4.01
CA ARG A 282 5.48 -19.51 -2.57
C ARG A 282 4.51 -18.39 -2.19
N LEU A 283 4.47 -17.31 -2.96
CA LEU A 283 3.58 -16.18 -2.72
C LEU A 283 2.12 -16.56 -3.01
N ALA A 284 1.89 -17.32 -4.08
CA ALA A 284 0.58 -17.87 -4.40
C ALA A 284 0.05 -18.80 -3.29
N GLU A 285 0.92 -19.64 -2.71
CA GLU A 285 0.57 -20.51 -1.57
C GLU A 285 0.10 -19.69 -0.36
N LEU A 286 0.80 -18.61 -0.01
CA LEU A 286 0.41 -17.72 1.09
C LEU A 286 -0.94 -17.05 0.85
N VAL A 287 -1.25 -16.66 -0.39
CA VAL A 287 -2.58 -16.18 -0.77
C VAL A 287 -3.61 -17.29 -0.58
N GLY A 288 -3.35 -18.51 -1.06
CA GLY A 288 -4.24 -19.66 -0.87
C GLY A 288 -4.54 -19.94 0.60
N ARG A 289 -3.51 -19.96 1.45
CA ARG A 289 -3.64 -20.11 2.91
C ARG A 289 -4.44 -18.96 3.55
N ALA A 290 -4.26 -17.74 3.07
CA ALA A 290 -5.00 -16.58 3.57
C ALA A 290 -6.50 -16.64 3.25
N LEU A 291 -6.86 -17.22 2.10
CA LEU A 291 -8.24 -17.35 1.63
C LEU A 291 -8.94 -18.63 2.07
N ALA A 292 -8.19 -19.60 2.59
CA ALA A 292 -8.75 -20.85 3.11
C ALA A 292 -9.74 -20.57 4.25
N PRO A 293 -10.85 -21.33 4.34
CA PRO A 293 -11.75 -21.26 5.48
C PRO A 293 -10.97 -21.58 6.77
N PRO A 294 -11.34 -20.98 7.91
CA PRO A 294 -10.73 -21.36 9.18
C PRO A 294 -10.94 -22.87 9.41
N PRO A 295 -9.96 -23.57 10.01
CA PRO A 295 -10.11 -24.99 10.27
C PRO A 295 -11.38 -25.22 11.09
N THR A 296 -12.30 -26.03 10.56
CA THR A 296 -13.48 -26.48 11.30
C THR A 296 -13.01 -27.32 12.48
N VAL A 297 -13.20 -26.81 13.69
CA VAL A 297 -12.99 -27.62 14.89
C VAL A 297 -14.13 -28.63 14.94
N SER A 298 -13.91 -29.82 14.40
CA SER A 298 -14.86 -30.93 14.54
C SER A 298 -14.96 -31.28 16.02
N SER A 299 -16.10 -30.94 16.62
CA SER A 299 -16.50 -31.36 17.95
C SER A 299 -16.84 -32.87 17.93
N GLU A 300 -15.82 -33.72 17.82
CA GLU A 300 -15.92 -35.16 18.14
C GLU A 300 -15.13 -35.44 19.41
N ALA A 301 -15.64 -34.98 20.55
CA ALA A 301 -15.18 -35.40 21.87
C ALA A 301 -16.24 -35.12 22.95
N ALA A 302 -17.42 -35.73 22.85
CA ALA A 302 -18.34 -35.87 23.98
C ALA A 302 -19.43 -36.92 23.70
N ALA A 303 -19.03 -38.19 23.62
CA ALA A 303 -19.95 -39.31 23.83
C ALA A 303 -19.15 -40.49 24.40
N ALA A 304 -18.83 -40.42 25.69
CA ALA A 304 -18.43 -41.61 26.43
C ALA A 304 -19.69 -42.47 26.67
N PRO A 305 -19.68 -43.79 26.40
CA PRO A 305 -20.81 -44.64 26.70
C PRO A 305 -20.92 -44.84 28.22
N ALA A 306 -22.12 -44.61 28.76
CA ALA A 306 -22.43 -44.92 30.16
C ALA A 306 -22.35 -46.44 30.39
N GLU A 307 -21.57 -46.86 31.39
CA GLU A 307 -21.54 -48.24 31.86
C GLU A 307 -22.88 -48.63 32.51
N PRO A 308 -23.34 -49.89 32.37
CA PRO A 308 -24.54 -50.35 33.03
C PRO A 308 -24.25 -50.75 34.47
N THR A 309 -24.88 -50.07 35.43
CA THR A 309 -24.95 -50.49 36.83
C THR A 309 -25.72 -51.80 36.98
N LYS A 310 -25.09 -52.78 37.63
CA LYS A 310 -25.73 -53.98 38.21
C LYS A 310 -26.54 -53.62 39.44
#